data_AF-A0A2S8FQ77-F1
#
_entry.id   AF-A0A2S8FQ77-F1
#
_cell.length_a   1.000
_cell.length_b   1.000
_cell.length_c   1.000
_cell.angle_alpha   90.00
_cell.angle_beta   90.00
_cell.angle_gamma   90.00
#
_symmetry.space_group_name_H-M   'P 1'
#
loop_
_entity.id
_entity.type
_entity.pdbx_description
1 polymer ?
#
loop_
_entity_poly.entity_id
_entity_poly.type
_entity_poly.pdbx_seq_one_letter_code
_entity_poly.pdbx_strand_id
1 'polypeptide(L)'
;MGTNPSVWFDRMAIERFVRELRGLDQTREGSATLETLSPGECELTIHNADRCGHIQLVATIVRSIYEFEKYEYLRCRLSFEVNPTTFPQIIEDLAEELLTG
;
A
#
# COMPACT_ATOMS: atom_id res chain seq x y z
N MET A 1 -21.32 -5.84 -8.34
CA MET A 1 -19.94 -5.35 -8.15
C MET A 1 -19.91 -4.45 -6.93
N GLY A 2 -19.03 -4.72 -5.97
CA GLY A 2 -18.89 -3.87 -4.78
C GLY A 2 -17.93 -2.71 -5.07
N THR A 3 -18.36 -1.49 -4.79
CA THR A 3 -17.49 -0.31 -4.77
C THR A 3 -17.15 0.05 -3.33
N ASN A 4 -15.94 0.53 -3.09
CA ASN A 4 -15.59 1.22 -1.86
C ASN A 4 -15.46 2.72 -2.23
N PRO A 5 -16.40 3.59 -1.82
CA PRO A 5 -16.55 4.92 -2.43
C PRO A 5 -15.36 5.85 -2.16
N SER A 6 -14.63 5.66 -1.06
CA SER A 6 -13.38 6.36 -0.78
C SER A 6 -12.64 5.64 0.35
N VAL A 7 -11.31 5.75 0.35
CA VAL A 7 -10.44 5.41 1.47
C VAL A 7 -9.61 6.63 1.82
N TRP A 8 -9.40 6.87 3.10
CA TRP A 8 -8.67 8.05 3.59
C TRP A 8 -7.39 7.63 4.29
N PHE A 9 -6.28 8.25 3.88
CA PHE A 9 -4.98 8.09 4.50
C PHE A 9 -4.62 9.35 5.28
N ASP A 10 -3.95 9.16 6.41
CA ASP A 10 -3.37 10.28 7.14
C ASP A 10 -2.20 10.87 6.35
N ARG A 11 -2.13 12.21 6.26
CA ARG A 11 -1.06 12.88 5.51
C ARG A 11 0.33 12.54 6.06
N MET A 12 0.50 12.48 7.38
CA MET A 12 1.79 12.12 7.97
C MET A 12 2.12 10.64 7.70
N ALA A 13 1.11 9.77 7.60
CA ALA A 13 1.30 8.39 7.16
C ALA A 13 1.77 8.30 5.71
N ILE A 14 1.21 9.10 4.79
CA ILE A 14 1.68 9.20 3.40
C ILE A 14 3.12 9.70 3.34
N GLU A 15 3.44 10.80 4.03
CA GLU A 15 4.80 11.37 4.05
C GLU A 15 5.82 10.39 4.63
N ARG A 16 5.45 9.67 5.69
CA ARG A 16 6.28 8.59 6.26
C ARG A 16 6.48 7.46 5.25
N PHE A 17 5.41 7.00 4.60
CA PHE A 17 5.45 5.92 3.62
C PHE A 17 6.37 6.26 2.45
N VAL A 18 6.26 7.44 1.85
CA VAL A 18 7.16 7.88 0.76
C VAL A 18 8.63 7.93 1.22
N ARG A 19 8.88 8.42 2.44
CA ARG A 19 10.23 8.42 3.01
C ARG A 19 10.78 7.00 3.20
N GLU A 20 9.96 6.08 3.70
CA GLU A 20 10.33 4.67 3.89
C GLU A 20 10.58 3.98 2.54
N LEU A 21 9.79 4.27 1.51
CA LEU A 21 10.02 3.78 0.15
C LEU A 21 11.37 4.23 -0.42
N ARG A 22 11.72 5.50 -0.24
CA ARG A 22 13.05 6.02 -0.65
C ARG A 22 14.18 5.32 0.12
N GLY A 23 13.96 5.01 1.40
CA GLY A 23 14.88 4.19 2.18
C GLY A 23 15.02 2.78 1.63
N LEU A 24 13.90 2.12 1.33
CA LEU A 24 13.85 0.79 0.74
C LEU A 24 14.55 0.74 -0.63
N ASP A 25 14.40 1.77 -1.47
CA ASP A 25 15.11 1.82 -2.75
C ASP A 25 16.64 1.90 -2.59
N GLN A 26 17.10 2.67 -1.60
CA GLN A 26 18.52 2.87 -1.31
C GLN A 26 19.18 1.63 -0.68
N THR A 27 18.52 1.01 0.29
CA THR A 27 19.09 -0.12 1.05
C THR A 27 18.75 -1.47 0.44
N ARG A 28 17.65 -1.54 -0.33
CA ARG A 28 16.99 -2.78 -0.74
C ARG A 28 16.65 -3.67 0.45
N GLU A 29 16.39 -3.08 1.62
CA GLU A 29 16.05 -3.81 2.84
C GLU A 29 14.78 -3.24 3.51
N GLY A 30 14.01 -4.13 4.14
CA GLY A 30 12.83 -3.78 4.91
C GLY A 30 11.55 -3.67 4.10
N SER A 31 10.62 -2.87 4.61
CA SER A 31 9.28 -2.67 4.06
C SER A 31 8.76 -1.28 4.39
N ALA A 32 7.93 -0.73 3.50
CA ALA A 32 7.12 0.45 3.75
C ALA A 32 5.65 0.05 3.68
N THR A 33 4.85 0.51 4.65
CA THR A 33 3.42 0.20 4.72
C THR A 33 2.60 1.48 4.91
N LEU A 34 1.61 1.65 4.05
CA LEU A 34 0.59 2.69 4.13
C LEU A 34 -0.75 2.02 4.48
N GLU A 35 -1.38 2.46 5.56
CA GLU A 35 -2.66 1.94 6.04
C GLU A 35 -3.64 3.09 6.21
N THR A 36 -4.92 2.83 5.97
CA THR A 36 -6.01 3.79 6.18
C THR A 36 -6.23 4.12 7.64
N LEU A 37 -6.90 5.26 7.87
CA LEU A 37 -7.33 5.67 9.21
C LEU A 37 -8.33 4.70 9.87
N SER A 38 -9.14 4.02 9.07
CA SER A 38 -9.91 2.86 9.51
C SER A 38 -9.01 1.62 9.45
N PRO A 39 -8.56 1.08 10.59
CA PRO A 39 -7.60 -0.02 10.57
C PRO A 39 -8.16 -1.23 9.82
N GLY A 40 -7.34 -1.82 8.96
CA GLY A 40 -7.68 -2.99 8.18
C GLY A 40 -8.60 -2.78 6.97
N GLU A 41 -9.05 -1.56 6.65
CA GLU A 41 -9.90 -1.30 5.47
C GLU A 41 -9.09 -1.23 4.16
N CYS A 42 -7.90 -0.62 4.17
CA CYS A 42 -6.97 -0.67 3.05
C CYS A 42 -5.53 -0.57 3.53
N GLU A 43 -4.69 -1.43 2.99
CA GLU A 43 -3.26 -1.51 3.29
C GLU A 43 -2.48 -1.69 1.99
N LEU A 44 -1.45 -0.88 1.81
CA LEU A 44 -0.47 -0.99 0.75
C LEU A 44 0.91 -1.22 1.36
N THR A 45 1.54 -2.33 1.04
CA THR A 45 2.89 -2.67 1.51
C THR A 45 3.81 -2.89 0.32
N ILE A 46 4.97 -2.24 0.33
CA ILE A 46 6.07 -2.51 -0.59
C ILE A 46 7.26 -2.98 0.23
N HIS A 47 7.85 -4.12 -0.13
CA HIS A 47 8.94 -4.72 0.63
C HIS A 47 9.92 -5.44 -0.28
N ASN A 48 11.12 -5.68 0.23
CA ASN A 48 12.03 -6.64 -0.41
C ASN A 48 11.51 -8.07 -0.19
N ALA A 49 11.29 -8.79 -1.29
CA ALA A 49 10.78 -10.15 -1.32
C ALA A 49 11.85 -11.20 -0.99
N ASP A 50 13.14 -10.91 -1.26
CA ASP A 50 14.21 -11.90 -1.08
C ASP A 50 15.62 -11.30 -0.89
N ARG A 51 16.62 -12.17 -0.77
CA ARG A 51 18.03 -11.74 -0.59
C ARG A 51 18.66 -11.16 -1.86
N CYS A 52 18.01 -11.30 -3.00
CA CYS A 52 18.48 -10.78 -4.28
C CYS A 52 18.02 -9.33 -4.51
N GLY A 53 17.14 -8.80 -3.63
CA GLY A 53 16.67 -7.42 -3.71
C GLY A 53 15.46 -7.23 -4.61
N HIS A 54 14.73 -8.31 -4.93
CA HIS A 54 13.47 -8.20 -5.67
C HIS A 54 12.43 -7.45 -4.83
N ILE A 55 11.72 -6.51 -5.45
CA ILE A 55 10.72 -5.70 -4.75
C ILE A 55 9.33 -6.25 -5.04
N GLN A 56 8.51 -6.40 -4.00
CA GLN A 56 7.13 -6.84 -4.13
C GLN A 56 6.18 -5.81 -3.54
N LEU A 57 5.13 -5.49 -4.31
CA LEU A 57 4.01 -4.69 -3.86
C LEU A 57 2.85 -5.62 -3.52
N VAL A 58 2.22 -5.37 -2.37
CA VAL A 58 1.03 -6.05 -1.88
C VAL A 58 0.01 -5.00 -1.52
N ALA A 59 -1.19 -5.08 -2.09
CA ALA A 59 -2.32 -4.27 -1.66
C ALA A 59 -3.44 -5.16 -1.14
N THR A 60 -3.99 -4.79 0.01
CA THR A 60 -5.16 -5.41 0.60
C THR A 60 -6.26 -4.36 0.70
N ILE A 61 -7.46 -4.69 0.21
CA ILE A 61 -8.67 -3.88 0.39
C ILE A 61 -9.69 -4.75 1.09
N VAL A 62 -10.25 -4.26 2.19
CA VAL A 62 -11.31 -4.92 2.95
C VAL A 62 -12.55 -4.03 2.93
N ARG A 63 -13.69 -4.65 2.69
CA ARG A 63 -14.99 -4.00 2.82
C ARG A 63 -15.80 -4.73 3.88
N SER A 64 -16.20 -4.01 4.93
CA SER A 64 -17.22 -4.50 5.86
C SER A 64 -18.59 -4.38 5.23
N ILE A 65 -19.37 -5.46 5.26
CA ILE A 65 -20.79 -5.46 4.90
C ILE A 65 -21.57 -5.89 6.15
N TYR A 66 -22.72 -5.25 6.39
CA TYR A 66 -23.63 -5.64 7.46
C TYR A 66 -24.78 -6.42 6.83
N GLU A 67 -24.91 -7.70 7.15
CA GLU A 67 -25.92 -8.60 6.61
C GLU A 67 -26.38 -9.58 7.69
N PHE A 68 -27.68 -9.91 7.75
CA PHE A 68 -28.24 -10.86 8.73
C PHE A 68 -27.78 -10.62 10.19
N GLU A 69 -27.82 -9.37 10.64
CA GLU A 69 -27.44 -8.96 12.01
C GLU A 69 -25.97 -9.22 12.38
N LYS A 70 -25.09 -9.41 11.40
CA LYS A 70 -23.64 -9.58 11.58
C LYS A 70 -22.82 -8.76 10.60
N TYR A 71 -21.58 -8.45 10.99
CA TYR A 71 -20.57 -7.91 10.09
C TYR A 71 -19.85 -9.06 9.37
N GLU A 72 -19.77 -8.95 8.05
CA GLU A 72 -18.95 -9.80 7.19
C GLU A 72 -17.85 -8.94 6.54
N TYR A 73 -16.68 -9.53 6.27
CA TYR A 73 -15.53 -8.81 5.72
C TYR A 73 -15.14 -9.42 4.38
N LEU A 74 -15.36 -8.66 3.30
CA LEU A 74 -14.90 -9.03 1.97
C LEU A 74 -13.46 -8.53 1.80
N ARG A 75 -12.51 -9.47 1.69
CA ARG A 75 -11.08 -9.16 1.51
C ARG A 75 -10.66 -9.42 0.07
N CYS A 76 -10.11 -8.40 -0.58
CA CYS A 76 -9.37 -8.51 -1.84
C CYS A 76 -7.89 -8.29 -1.55
N ARG A 77 -7.03 -9.21 -1.99
CA ARG A 77 -5.57 -9.07 -1.88
C ARG A 77 -4.96 -9.26 -3.26
N LEU A 78 -4.13 -8.31 -3.66
CA LEU A 78 -3.37 -8.35 -4.91
C LEU A 78 -1.88 -8.19 -4.59
N SER A 79 -1.04 -8.82 -5.40
CA SER A 79 0.40 -8.71 -5.27
C SER A 79 1.08 -8.84 -6.62
N PHE A 80 2.12 -8.06 -6.85
CA PHE A 80 2.95 -8.15 -8.05
C PHE A 80 4.40 -7.81 -7.72
N GLU A 81 5.29 -8.40 -8.51
CA GLU A 81 6.71 -8.04 -8.49
C GLU A 81 6.90 -6.70 -9.21
N VAL A 82 7.75 -5.86 -8.62
CA VAL A 82 8.07 -4.54 -9.15
C VAL A 82 9.45 -4.61 -9.79
N ASN A 83 9.54 -4.19 -11.05
CA ASN A 83 10.83 -4.12 -11.74
C ASN A 83 11.77 -3.15 -10.99
N PRO A 84 12.96 -3.62 -10.54
CA PRO A 84 13.91 -2.78 -9.81
C PRO A 84 14.34 -1.50 -10.55
N THR A 85 14.35 -1.50 -11.89
CA THR A 85 14.79 -0.35 -12.69
C THR A 85 13.73 0.73 -12.79
N THR A 86 12.44 0.38 -12.63
CA THR A 86 11.33 1.34 -12.64
C THR A 86 10.93 1.76 -11.23
N PHE A 87 11.43 1.08 -10.20
CA PHE A 87 11.05 1.33 -8.82
C PHE A 87 11.27 2.79 -8.36
N PRO A 88 12.40 3.46 -8.67
CA PRO A 88 12.58 4.87 -8.32
C PRO A 88 11.50 5.78 -8.93
N GLN A 89 11.11 5.53 -10.19
CA GLN A 89 10.07 6.32 -10.86
C GLN A 89 8.70 6.08 -10.22
N ILE A 90 8.37 4.83 -9.88
CA ILE A 90 7.11 4.49 -9.19
C ILE A 90 6.99 5.23 -7.85
N ILE A 91 8.09 5.42 -7.12
CA ILE A 91 8.07 6.17 -5.85
C ILE A 91 7.71 7.63 -6.09
N GLU A 92 8.27 8.26 -7.12
CA GLU A 92 7.99 9.67 -7.42
C GLU A 92 6.57 9.85 -7.97
N ASP A 93 6.10 8.95 -8.84
CA ASP A 93 4.72 8.95 -9.34
C ASP A 93 3.72 8.80 -8.16
N LEU A 94 3.99 7.88 -7.23
CA LEU A 94 3.18 7.71 -6.02
C LEU A 94 3.23 8.93 -5.09
N ALA A 95 4.39 9.57 -4.96
CA ALA A 95 4.54 10.76 -4.14
C ALA A 95 3.72 11.93 -4.72
N GLU A 96 3.75 12.12 -6.03
CA GLU A 96 2.95 13.13 -6.73
C GLU A 96 1.44 12.86 -6.57
N GLU A 97 0.99 11.64 -6.83
CA GLU A 97 -0.43 11.27 -6.70
C GLU A 97 -0.95 11.40 -5.26
N LEU A 98 -0.15 11.01 -4.25
CA LEU A 98 -0.62 10.94 -2.86
C LEU A 98 -0.40 12.22 -2.04
N LEU A 99 0.59 13.05 -2.36
CA LEU A 99 0.89 14.27 -1.59
C LEU A 99 0.30 15.54 -2.21
N THR A 100 -0.06 15.50 -3.50
CA THR A 100 -0.59 16.65 -4.24
C THR A 100 -2.05 16.47 -4.68
N GLY A 101 -2.56 15.24 -4.67
CA GLY A 101 -3.95 14.90 -4.95
C GLY A 101 -4.94 15.20 -3.81
#